data_AF-A0A978TQJ5-F1
#
_entry.id   AF-A0A978TQJ5-F1
#
_cell.length_a   1.000
_cell.length_b   1.000
_cell.length_c   1.000
_cell.angle_alpha   90.00
_cell.angle_beta   90.00
_cell.angle_gamma   90.00
#
_symmetry.space_group_name_H-M   'P 1'
#
loop_
_entity.id
_entity.type
_entity.pdbx_description
1 polymer ?
#
loop_
_entity_poly.entity_id
_entity_poly.type
_entity_poly.pdbx_seq_one_letter_code
_entity_poly.pdbx_strand_id
1 'polypeptide(L)'
;MTLRLIDGVEELLGKLQMLMPENQQLLLAFAEFLLERQIQSMPNNASVEVAPCPPQKRVLGLHQGMGWMSDDFNDPLPDGFWLGEA
;
A
#
# COMPACT_ATOMS: atom_id res chain seq x y z
N MET A 1 -16.97 4.90 22.51
CA MET A 1 -16.04 5.67 23.37
C MET A 1 -15.23 6.60 22.48
N THR A 2 -15.74 7.78 22.16
CA THR A 2 -15.09 8.77 21.28
C THR A 2 -15.04 10.10 22.03
N LEU A 3 -14.25 10.15 23.10
CA LEU A 3 -14.03 11.37 23.86
C LEU A 3 -12.54 11.51 24.15
N ARG A 4 -12.06 12.76 24.07
CA ARG A 4 -10.75 13.32 24.45
C ARG A 4 -9.71 13.60 23.35
N LEU A 5 -10.13 13.95 22.13
CA LEU A 5 -9.18 14.59 21.20
C LEU A 5 -9.15 16.11 21.40
N ILE A 6 -10.27 16.72 21.78
CA ILE A 6 -10.44 18.18 21.75
C ILE A 6 -9.73 18.88 22.93
N ASP A 7 -9.78 18.33 24.14
CA ASP A 7 -9.18 18.97 25.33
C ASP A 7 -7.64 19.01 25.30
N GLY A 8 -7.00 18.11 24.53
CA GLY A 8 -5.54 18.03 24.45
C GLY A 8 -4.92 18.82 23.31
N VAL A 9 -5.72 19.35 22.37
CA VAL A 9 -5.20 20.03 21.17
C VAL A 9 -4.62 21.39 21.50
N GLU A 10 -5.25 22.14 22.41
CA GLU A 10 -4.76 23.47 22.81
C GLU A 10 -3.44 23.37 23.58
N GLU A 11 -3.32 22.40 24.49
CA GLU A 11 -2.07 22.13 25.22
C GLU A 11 -0.95 21.68 24.27
N LEU A 12 -1.27 20.78 23.33
CA LEU A 12 -0.32 20.30 22.33
C LEU A 12 0.15 21.44 21.43
N LEU A 13 -0.77 22.29 20.95
CA LEU A 13 -0.44 23.42 20.09
C LEU A 13 0.43 24.45 20.81
N GLY A 14 0.13 24.73 22.08
CA GLY A 14 0.97 25.57 22.92
C GLY A 14 2.39 25.03 23.06
N LYS A 15 2.55 23.72 23.34
CA LYS A 15 3.87 23.08 23.40
C LYS A 15 4.60 23.10 22.05
N LEU A 16 3.87 22.91 20.94
CA LEU A 16 4.42 22.91 19.59
C LEU A 16 5.03 24.28 19.21
N GLN A 17 4.35 25.36 19.59
CA GLN A 17 4.82 26.74 19.34
C GLN A 17 6.09 27.10 20.12
N MET A 18 6.34 26.43 21.26
CA MET A 18 7.57 26.63 22.05
C MET A 18 8.79 25.88 21.51
N LEU A 19 8.60 24.94 20.57
CA LEU A 19 9.69 24.19 19.96
C LEU A 19 10.42 25.03 18.92
N MET A 20 11.70 24.72 18.72
CA MET A 20 12.49 25.33 17.65
C MET A 20 11.94 24.95 16.26
N PRO A 21 12.13 25.81 15.23
CA PRO A 21 11.57 25.60 13.90
C PRO A 21 11.92 24.24 13.29
N GLU A 22 13.12 23.72 13.53
CA GLU A 22 13.57 22.42 12.99
C GLU A 22 12.73 21.27 13.55
N ASN A 23 12.39 21.33 14.83
CA ASN A 23 11.56 20.32 15.48
C ASN A 23 10.10 20.40 15.02
N GLN A 24 9.62 21.60 14.69
CA GLN A 24 8.29 21.79 14.10
C GLN A 24 8.21 21.16 12.71
N GLN A 25 9.24 21.34 11.88
CA GLN A 25 9.33 20.72 10.55
C GLN A 25 9.42 19.20 10.64
N LEU A 26 10.21 18.67 11.59
CA LEU A 26 10.31 17.23 11.83
C LEU A 26 8.95 16.61 12.21
N LEU A 27 8.20 17.28 13.09
CA LEU A 27 6.87 16.82 13.49
C LEU A 27 5.86 16.88 12.34
N LEU A 28 5.93 17.92 11.50
CA LEU A 28 5.10 18.01 10.30
C LEU A 28 5.40 16.85 9.34
N ALA A 29 6.68 16.63 9.02
CA ALA A 29 7.12 15.52 8.16
C ALA A 29 6.70 14.16 8.73
N PHE A 30 6.76 13.99 10.06
CA PHE A 30 6.31 12.76 10.71
C PHE A 30 4.77 12.58 10.62
N ALA A 31 3.99 13.64 10.79
CA ALA A 31 2.55 13.59 10.62
C ALA A 31 2.15 13.24 9.18
N GLU A 32 2.82 13.84 8.19
CA GLU A 32 2.67 13.49 6.77
C GLU A 32 3.01 12.03 6.51
N PHE A 33 4.14 11.55 7.02
CA PHE A 33 4.52 10.13 6.95
C PHE A 33 3.45 9.20 7.53
N LEU A 34 2.88 9.55 8.69
CA LEU A 34 1.82 8.74 9.31
C LEU A 34 0.55 8.71 8.46
N LEU A 35 0.17 9.84 7.86
CA LEU A 35 -0.98 9.94 6.97
C LEU A 35 -0.77 9.11 5.70
N GLU A 36 0.40 9.23 5.09
CA GLU A 36 0.78 8.45 3.91
C GLU A 36 0.78 6.95 4.20
N ARG A 37 1.39 6.53 5.32
CA ARG A 37 1.35 5.13 5.75
C ARG A 37 -0.06 4.63 6.02
N GLN A 38 -0.96 5.48 6.52
CA GLN A 38 -2.36 5.10 6.75
C GLN A 38 -3.13 4.94 5.44
N ILE A 39 -2.84 5.77 4.44
CA ILE A 39 -3.40 5.66 3.08
C ILE A 39 -2.83 4.42 2.36
N GLN A 40 -1.54 4.14 2.51
CA GLN A 40 -0.88 2.95 1.95
C GLN A 40 -1.32 1.64 2.66
N SER A 41 -1.70 1.72 3.94
CA SER A 41 -2.20 0.56 4.70
C SER A 41 -3.71 0.35 4.60
N MET A 42 -4.46 1.27 3.99
CA MET A 42 -5.79 0.93 3.45
C MET A 42 -5.60 -0.09 2.33
N PRO A 43 -6.40 -1.17 2.26
CA PRO A 43 -6.32 -2.12 1.18
C PRO A 43 -6.88 -1.48 -0.09
N ASN A 44 -6.08 -0.63 -0.73
CA ASN A 44 -6.25 -0.35 -2.13
C ASN A 44 -5.87 -1.66 -2.82
N ASN A 45 -6.82 -2.19 -3.58
CA ASN A 45 -6.72 -3.37 -4.42
C ASN A 45 -5.70 -3.22 -5.58
N ALA A 46 -4.58 -2.53 -5.34
CA ALA A 46 -3.50 -2.32 -6.26
C ALA A 46 -2.15 -2.27 -5.49
N SER A 47 -1.43 -3.39 -5.56
CA SER A 47 0.00 -3.56 -5.26
C SER A 47 0.48 -3.59 -3.79
N VAL A 48 0.39 -4.79 -3.22
CA VAL A 48 1.45 -5.58 -2.53
C VAL A 48 2.61 -4.81 -1.85
N GLU A 49 2.42 -4.44 -0.58
CA GLU A 49 3.44 -4.67 0.46
C GLU A 49 2.77 -5.41 1.64
N VAL A 50 3.28 -6.61 1.93
CA VAL A 50 2.62 -7.61 2.78
C VAL A 50 2.91 -7.31 4.25
N ALA A 51 2.00 -6.63 4.94
CA ALA A 51 1.78 -6.89 6.37
C ALA A 51 1.41 -8.37 6.54
N PRO A 52 1.79 -9.06 7.64
CA PRO A 52 1.47 -10.48 7.82
C PRO A 52 -0.04 -10.62 8.03
N CYS A 53 -0.78 -10.75 6.92
CA CYS A 53 -2.10 -11.32 6.95
C CYS A 53 -1.98 -12.72 7.56
N PRO A 54 -2.92 -13.14 8.43
CA PRO A 54 -2.96 -14.53 8.86
C PRO A 54 -2.92 -15.40 7.60
N PRO A 55 -2.07 -16.45 7.55
CA PRO A 55 -1.82 -17.17 6.33
C PRO A 55 -3.16 -17.65 5.77
N GLN A 56 -3.60 -17.02 4.68
CA GLN A 56 -4.80 -17.45 4.00
C GLN A 56 -4.56 -18.89 3.57
N LYS A 57 -5.41 -19.78 4.04
CA LYS A 57 -5.32 -21.20 3.72
C LYS A 57 -5.44 -21.34 2.21
N ARG A 58 -4.40 -21.88 1.55
CA ARG A 58 -4.43 -22.14 0.12
C ARG A 58 -5.58 -23.09 -0.20
N VAL A 59 -6.45 -22.69 -1.12
CA VAL A 59 -7.55 -23.51 -1.63
C VAL A 59 -7.15 -23.97 -3.03
N LEU A 60 -6.88 -25.27 -3.19
CA LEU A 60 -6.59 -25.86 -4.50
C LEU A 60 -7.79 -25.65 -5.43
N GLY A 61 -7.56 -25.13 -6.63
CA GLY A 61 -8.60 -24.95 -7.65
C GLY A 61 -9.59 -23.80 -7.40
N LEU A 62 -9.29 -22.84 -6.51
CA LEU A 62 -10.20 -21.72 -6.18
C LEU A 62 -10.77 -20.98 -7.41
N HIS A 63 -9.98 -20.88 -8.48
CA HIS A 63 -10.34 -20.20 -9.72
C HIS A 63 -10.26 -21.13 -10.95
N GLN A 64 -10.40 -22.45 -10.75
CA GLN A 64 -10.34 -23.40 -11.87
C GLN A 64 -11.46 -23.09 -12.88
N GLY A 65 -11.09 -22.93 -14.15
CA GLY A 65 -12.02 -22.60 -15.23
C GLY A 65 -12.50 -21.14 -15.27
N MET A 66 -12.02 -20.28 -14.38
CA MET A 66 -12.37 -18.85 -14.38
C MET A 66 -11.42 -17.99 -15.24
N GLY A 67 -10.36 -18.58 -15.79
CA GLY A 67 -9.44 -17.93 -16.73
C GLY A 67 -9.77 -18.26 -18.17
N TRP A 68 -9.59 -17.29 -19.06
CA TRP A 68 -9.55 -17.52 -20.49
C TRP A 68 -8.08 -17.63 -20.93
N MET A 69 -7.79 -18.61 -21.77
CA MET A 69 -6.48 -18.82 -22.38
C MET A 69 -6.70 -18.95 -23.88
N SER A 70 -5.84 -18.31 -24.67
CA SER A 70 -5.87 -18.46 -26.12
C SER A 70 -5.52 -19.90 -26.51
N ASP A 71 -6.10 -20.38 -27.61
CA ASP A 71 -5.89 -21.75 -28.10
C ASP A 71 -4.42 -22.01 -28.49
N ASP A 72 -3.68 -20.95 -28.84
CA ASP A 72 -2.27 -20.96 -29.26
C ASP A 72 -1.27 -20.75 -28.10
N PHE A 73 -1.72 -20.70 -26.84
CA PHE A 73 -0.82 -20.38 -25.71
C PHE A 73 0.36 -21.37 -25.56
N ASN A 74 0.14 -22.63 -25.94
CA ASN A 74 1.17 -23.68 -25.87
C ASN A 74 1.99 -23.78 -27.16
N ASP A 75 1.67 -22.99 -28.18
CA ASP A 75 2.39 -23.02 -29.44
C ASP A 75 3.76 -22.34 -29.28
N PRO A 76 4.79 -22.84 -29.97
CA PRO A 76 6.11 -22.21 -29.94
C PRO A 76 6.03 -20.81 -30.54
N LEU A 77 6.64 -19.83 -29.87
CA LEU A 77 6.77 -18.48 -30.40
C LEU A 77 7.61 -18.50 -31.69
N PRO A 78 7.23 -17.72 -32.72
CA PRO A 78 7.99 -17.65 -33.97
C PRO A 78 9.44 -17.21 -33.76
N ASP A 79 10.37 -17.66 -34.60
CA ASP A 79 11.79 -17.30 -34.51
C ASP A 79 12.00 -15.77 -34.53
N GLY A 80 11.21 -15.03 -35.31
CA GLY A 80 11.25 -13.56 -35.34
C GLY A 80 10.97 -12.89 -34.00
N PHE A 81 10.15 -13.50 -33.13
CA PHE A 81 9.93 -13.01 -31.76
C PHE A 81 11.22 -13.04 -30.94
N TRP A 82 12.03 -14.10 -31.11
CA TRP A 82 13.30 -14.26 -30.42
C TRP A 82 14.44 -13.45 -31.05
N LEU A 83 14.41 -13.30 -32.38
CA LEU A 83 15.46 -12.65 -33.17
C LEU A 83 15.24 -11.14 -33.34
N GLY A 84 14.08 -10.61 -32.92
CA GLY A 84 13.76 -9.18 -33.01
C GLY A 84 13.57 -8.69 -34.45
N GLU A 85 13.19 -9.57 -35.35
CA GLU A 85 12.89 -9.23 -36.74
C GLU A 85 11.47 -8.68 -36.81
N ALA A 86 11.34 -7.45 -37.31
CA ALA A 86 10.10 -6.69 -37.41
C ALA A 86 9.33 -6.98 -38.71
#